data_AF-A0A251UVI1-F1
#
_entry.id   AF-A0A251UVI1-F1
#
_cell.length_a   1.000
_cell.length_b   1.000
_cell.length_c   1.000
_cell.angle_alpha   90.00
_cell.angle_beta   90.00
_cell.angle_gamma   90.00
#
_symmetry.space_group_name_H-M   'P 1'
#
loop_
_entity.id
_entity.type
_entity.pdbx_description
1 polymer ?
#
loop_
_entity_poly.entity_id
_entity_poly.type
_entity_poly.pdbx_seq_one_letter_code
_entity_poly.pdbx_strand_id
1 'polypeptide(L)'
;MGSSKLSFALICFITLAKFHITHAQNSQQDYLDAHNAARAQVGVGNMVWNATVAAYAQNYANQRIGDCNLVHSGGPYGENLAEGSGTFTGTAAVNLWVAEKTYYDYTTNTCASGHVCGHYTQVVWRNSVQLGCARVQCTNNGWWFVICSYYPRGNYIGQSPY
;
A
#
# COMPACT_ATOMS: atom_id res chain seq x y z
N MET A 1 73.85 16.53 5.58
CA MET A 1 72.68 16.77 6.45
C MET A 1 71.51 17.23 5.60
N GLY A 2 70.46 16.42 5.55
CA GLY A 2 69.06 16.78 5.31
C GLY A 2 68.65 17.51 4.02
N SER A 3 67.89 16.83 3.17
CA SER A 3 66.47 17.21 2.99
C SER A 3 65.73 16.12 2.21
N SER A 4 64.82 15.44 2.91
CA SER A 4 63.87 14.48 2.33
C SER A 4 62.72 15.25 1.69
N LYS A 5 62.49 15.07 0.39
CA LYS A 5 61.30 15.61 -0.28
C LYS A 5 60.17 14.59 -0.18
N LEU A 6 59.32 14.77 0.83
CA LEU A 6 58.01 14.11 0.91
C LEU A 6 57.10 14.71 -0.17
N SER A 7 56.83 13.96 -1.23
CA SER A 7 55.74 14.31 -2.16
C SER A 7 54.43 13.74 -1.62
N PHE A 8 53.54 14.62 -1.18
CA PHE A 8 52.18 14.29 -0.78
C PHE A 8 51.38 13.82 -2.02
N ALA A 9 51.03 12.54 -2.05
CA ALA A 9 49.99 12.05 -2.96
C ALA A 9 48.63 12.54 -2.46
N LEU A 10 48.01 13.47 -3.19
CA LEU A 10 46.66 13.94 -2.94
C LEU A 10 45.67 12.85 -3.37
N ILE A 11 45.34 11.93 -2.45
CA ILE A 11 44.24 10.97 -2.65
C ILE A 11 42.94 11.72 -2.41
N CYS A 12 42.30 12.20 -3.48
CA CYS A 12 40.92 12.65 -3.43
C CYS A 12 40.02 11.43 -3.20
N PHE A 13 39.71 11.13 -1.93
CA PHE A 13 38.60 10.26 -1.59
C PHE A 13 37.29 10.98 -1.92
N ILE A 14 36.78 10.79 -3.13
CA ILE A 14 35.40 11.14 -3.47
C ILE A 14 34.52 10.15 -2.72
N THR A 15 34.07 10.54 -1.52
CA THR A 15 32.99 9.83 -0.85
C THR A 15 31.73 10.01 -1.68
N LEU A 16 31.29 8.94 -2.37
CA LEU A 16 29.94 8.87 -2.92
C LEU A 16 28.97 8.96 -1.73
N ALA A 17 28.49 10.16 -1.44
CA ALA A 17 27.34 10.34 -0.58
C ALA A 17 26.19 9.53 -1.20
N LYS A 18 25.80 8.44 -0.54
CA LYS A 18 24.59 7.72 -0.88
C LYS A 18 23.43 8.64 -0.55
N PHE A 19 23.01 9.44 -1.54
CA PHE A 19 21.73 10.13 -1.49
C PHE A 19 20.66 9.04 -1.45
N HIS A 20 20.22 8.68 -0.25
CA HIS A 20 18.98 7.96 -0.07
C HIS A 20 17.88 8.94 -0.48
N ILE A 21 17.48 8.89 -1.76
CA ILE A 21 16.22 9.46 -2.18
C ILE A 21 15.17 8.71 -1.37
N THR A 22 14.65 9.35 -0.32
CA THR A 22 13.51 8.84 0.41
C THR A 22 12.32 8.94 -0.54
N HIS A 23 12.11 7.92 -1.36
CA HIS A 23 10.91 7.81 -2.16
C HIS A 23 9.73 7.77 -1.20
N ALA A 24 8.92 8.83 -1.17
CA ALA A 24 7.67 8.83 -0.42
C ALA A 24 6.81 7.69 -0.98
N GLN A 25 6.64 6.61 -0.19
CA GLN A 25 5.96 5.36 -0.55
C GLN A 25 4.43 5.52 -0.61
N ASN A 26 3.98 6.58 -1.28
CA ASN A 26 2.60 7.06 -1.34
C ASN A 26 2.20 7.46 -2.77
N SER A 27 3.07 7.26 -3.76
CA SER A 27 2.75 7.51 -5.16
C SER A 27 1.78 6.43 -5.68
N GLN A 28 1.12 6.71 -6.80
CA GLN A 28 0.23 5.75 -7.49
C GLN A 28 0.94 4.43 -7.77
N GLN A 29 2.21 4.50 -8.16
CA GLN A 29 3.03 3.32 -8.47
C GLN A 29 3.36 2.51 -7.22
N ASP A 30 3.62 3.15 -6.07
CA ASP A 30 3.93 2.43 -4.83
C ASP A 30 2.76 1.54 -4.36
N TYR A 31 1.51 2.02 -4.54
CA TYR A 31 0.33 1.20 -4.29
C TYR A 31 0.23 0.04 -5.28
N LEU A 32 0.35 0.33 -6.58
CA LEU A 32 0.26 -0.69 -7.62
C LEU A 32 1.32 -1.78 -7.46
N ASP A 33 2.56 -1.41 -7.20
CA ASP A 33 3.67 -2.35 -7.05
C ASP A 33 3.44 -3.29 -5.88
N ALA A 34 3.01 -2.78 -4.73
CA ALA A 34 2.70 -3.61 -3.57
C ALA A 34 1.53 -4.59 -3.84
N HIS A 35 0.46 -4.13 -4.51
CA HIS A 35 -0.66 -4.99 -4.88
C HIS A 35 -0.24 -6.04 -5.90
N ASN A 36 0.45 -5.62 -6.96
CA ASN A 36 0.84 -6.50 -8.06
C ASN A 36 1.89 -7.52 -7.63
N ALA A 37 2.77 -7.17 -6.69
CA ALA A 37 3.67 -8.12 -6.05
C ALA A 37 2.89 -9.23 -5.32
N ALA A 38 1.86 -8.89 -4.54
CA ALA A 38 1.01 -9.88 -3.85
C ALA A 38 0.20 -10.74 -4.84
N ARG A 39 -0.36 -10.12 -5.89
CA ARG A 39 -1.12 -10.81 -6.94
C ARG A 39 -0.25 -11.80 -7.73
N ALA A 40 0.98 -11.42 -8.05
CA ALA A 40 1.93 -12.30 -8.74
C ALA A 40 2.25 -13.57 -7.94
N GLN A 41 2.31 -13.47 -6.59
CA GLN A 41 2.55 -14.65 -5.74
C GLN A 41 1.46 -15.72 -5.83
N VAL A 42 0.27 -15.37 -6.29
CA VAL A 42 -0.88 -16.28 -6.44
C VAL A 42 -1.32 -16.44 -7.90
N GLY A 43 -0.48 -16.03 -8.86
CA GLY A 43 -0.76 -16.18 -10.29
C GLY A 43 -1.92 -15.31 -10.79
N VAL A 44 -2.23 -14.22 -10.09
CA VAL A 44 -3.27 -13.27 -10.49
C VAL A 44 -2.63 -12.12 -11.28
N GLY A 45 -3.24 -11.74 -12.41
CA GLY A 45 -2.73 -10.68 -13.28
C GLY A 45 -2.75 -9.29 -12.64
N ASN A 46 -1.88 -8.41 -13.10
CA ASN A 46 -1.71 -7.07 -12.55
C ASN A 46 -2.98 -6.20 -12.66
N MET A 47 -3.16 -5.30 -11.69
CA MET A 47 -4.09 -4.20 -11.76
C MET A 47 -3.44 -2.99 -12.44
N VAL A 48 -4.26 -2.09 -12.96
CA VAL A 48 -3.85 -0.79 -13.48
C VAL A 48 -4.46 0.35 -12.67
N TRP A 49 -3.76 1.49 -12.60
CA TRP A 49 -4.31 2.68 -11.94
C TRP A 49 -5.47 3.26 -12.75
N ASN A 50 -6.55 3.64 -12.07
CA ASN A 50 -7.65 4.38 -12.66
C ASN A 50 -7.85 5.71 -11.93
N ALA A 51 -7.72 6.82 -12.66
CA ALA A 51 -7.83 8.17 -12.09
C ALA A 51 -9.24 8.48 -11.53
N THR A 52 -10.31 7.95 -12.11
CA THR A 52 -11.68 8.08 -11.60
C THR A 52 -11.86 7.33 -10.28
N VAL A 53 -11.34 6.12 -10.18
CA VAL A 53 -11.37 5.33 -8.93
C VAL A 53 -10.52 6.00 -7.85
N ALA A 54 -9.36 6.56 -8.22
CA ALA A 54 -8.51 7.29 -7.30
C ALA A 54 -9.14 8.60 -6.80
N ALA A 55 -9.81 9.34 -7.68
CA ALA A 55 -10.55 10.54 -7.31
C ALA A 55 -11.69 10.20 -6.33
N TYR A 56 -12.38 9.07 -6.54
CA TYR A 56 -13.36 8.56 -5.57
C TYR A 56 -12.73 8.28 -4.20
N ALA A 57 -11.63 7.51 -4.18
CA ALA A 57 -10.90 7.19 -2.95
C ALA A 57 -10.44 8.46 -2.22
N GLN A 58 -9.92 9.46 -2.95
CA GLN A 58 -9.49 10.74 -2.37
C GLN A 58 -10.66 11.54 -1.79
N ASN A 59 -11.78 11.63 -2.52
CA ASN A 59 -12.97 12.32 -2.04
C ASN A 59 -13.53 11.67 -0.77
N TYR A 60 -13.47 10.34 -0.67
CA TYR A 60 -13.89 9.64 0.53
C TYR A 60 -12.91 9.82 1.68
N ALA A 61 -11.60 9.69 1.44
CA ALA A 61 -10.56 9.93 2.44
C ALA A 61 -10.71 11.32 3.08
N ASN A 62 -10.97 12.35 2.26
CA ASN A 62 -11.17 13.72 2.74
C ASN A 62 -12.33 13.84 3.75
N GLN A 63 -13.37 13.00 3.64
CA GLN A 63 -14.49 12.97 4.58
C GLN A 63 -14.14 12.34 5.94
N ARG A 64 -13.04 11.58 6.00
CA ARG A 64 -12.54 10.90 7.21
C ARG A 64 -11.48 11.69 7.96
N ILE A 65 -11.05 12.86 7.44
CA ILE A 65 -10.02 13.70 8.08
C ILE A 65 -10.40 14.09 9.52
N GLY A 66 -11.70 14.33 9.77
CA GLY A 66 -12.16 14.83 11.07
C GLY A 66 -12.14 13.81 12.21
N ASP A 67 -12.21 12.50 11.90
CA ASP A 67 -12.41 11.45 12.91
C ASP A 67 -11.54 10.19 12.71
N CYS A 68 -10.97 9.98 11.53
CA CYS A 68 -10.10 8.85 11.16
C CYS A 68 -10.75 7.45 11.17
N ASN A 69 -12.01 7.28 11.59
CA ASN A 69 -12.57 5.91 11.71
C ASN A 69 -12.59 5.15 10.38
N LEU A 70 -12.35 3.84 10.47
CA LEU A 70 -12.39 2.87 9.38
C LEU A 70 -13.82 2.42 9.07
N VAL A 71 -14.58 3.31 8.44
CA VAL A 71 -15.95 3.03 7.97
C VAL A 71 -15.94 2.96 6.45
N HIS A 72 -16.57 1.94 5.87
CA HIS A 72 -16.70 1.80 4.42
C HIS A 72 -17.68 2.83 3.85
N SER A 73 -17.42 3.28 2.62
CA SER A 73 -18.21 4.34 1.98
C SER A 73 -19.62 3.90 1.57
N GLY A 74 -19.85 2.59 1.43
CA GLY A 74 -21.07 2.04 0.82
C GLY A 74 -21.16 2.30 -0.69
N GLY A 75 -20.06 2.75 -1.31
CA GLY A 75 -19.97 3.09 -2.72
C GLY A 75 -20.00 1.90 -3.69
N PRO A 76 -19.83 2.18 -4.99
CA PRO A 76 -19.89 1.15 -6.01
C PRO A 76 -18.64 0.25 -6.05
N TYR A 77 -17.51 0.69 -5.48
CA TYR A 77 -16.21 0.02 -5.54
C TYR A 77 -16.02 -0.96 -4.39
N GLY A 78 -15.13 -1.95 -4.57
CA GLY A 78 -14.56 -2.65 -3.41
C GLY A 78 -13.65 -1.69 -2.65
N GLU A 79 -13.39 -1.94 -1.37
CA GLU A 79 -12.61 -1.04 -0.54
C GLU A 79 -11.78 -1.78 0.50
N ASN A 80 -10.55 -1.32 0.71
CA ASN A 80 -9.77 -1.60 1.90
C ASN A 80 -9.42 -0.28 2.57
N LEU A 81 -9.50 -0.27 3.90
CA LEU A 81 -9.21 0.88 4.75
C LEU A 81 -8.09 0.52 5.73
N ALA A 82 -7.26 1.49 6.06
CA ALA A 82 -6.27 1.36 7.13
C ALA A 82 -6.03 2.72 7.77
N GLU A 83 -5.63 2.71 9.03
CA GLU A 83 -5.08 3.87 9.71
C GLU A 83 -3.76 3.52 10.39
N GLY A 84 -2.92 4.53 10.60
CA GLY A 84 -1.67 4.35 11.34
C GLY A 84 -1.00 5.66 11.68
N SER A 85 -0.20 5.66 12.74
CA SER A 85 0.49 6.83 13.24
C SER A 85 1.88 7.02 12.61
N GLY A 86 2.53 8.16 12.90
CA GLY A 86 3.92 8.40 12.50
C GLY A 86 4.12 8.43 10.98
N THR A 87 5.00 7.57 10.47
CA THR A 87 5.38 7.49 9.06
C THR A 87 4.51 6.52 8.24
N PHE A 88 3.30 6.18 8.70
CA PHE A 88 2.43 5.19 8.04
C PHE A 88 2.13 5.54 6.57
N THR A 89 2.72 4.78 5.64
CA THR A 89 2.66 5.04 4.20
C THR A 89 1.55 4.26 3.50
N GLY A 90 1.28 4.61 2.24
CA GLY A 90 0.43 3.84 1.35
C GLY A 90 0.88 2.39 1.20
N THR A 91 2.17 2.17 0.93
CA THR A 91 2.75 0.82 0.87
C THR A 91 2.63 0.07 2.20
N ALA A 92 2.78 0.76 3.34
CA ALA A 92 2.59 0.13 4.65
C ALA A 92 1.15 -0.36 4.83
N ALA A 93 0.15 0.40 4.39
CA ALA A 93 -1.25 -0.04 4.40
C ALA A 93 -1.49 -1.28 3.52
N VAL A 94 -0.93 -1.30 2.30
CA VAL A 94 -1.06 -2.48 1.42
C VAL A 94 -0.40 -3.69 2.05
N ASN A 95 0.80 -3.54 2.61
CA ASN A 95 1.51 -4.64 3.27
C ASN A 95 0.77 -5.15 4.51
N LEU A 96 0.10 -4.26 5.27
CA LEU A 96 -0.77 -4.64 6.38
C LEU A 96 -1.91 -5.55 5.90
N TRP A 97 -2.58 -5.17 4.82
CA TRP A 97 -3.64 -6.00 4.22
C TRP A 97 -3.10 -7.32 3.66
N VAL A 98 -1.93 -7.30 3.01
CA VAL A 98 -1.29 -8.51 2.47
C VAL A 98 -0.88 -9.49 3.57
N ALA A 99 -0.47 -8.98 4.74
CA ALA A 99 -0.08 -9.82 5.88
C ALA A 99 -1.21 -10.74 6.37
N GLU A 100 -2.48 -10.37 6.14
CA GLU A 100 -3.62 -11.23 6.45
C GLU A 100 -3.64 -12.55 5.68
N LYS A 101 -2.81 -12.70 4.63
CA LYS A 101 -2.56 -13.97 3.93
C LYS A 101 -2.29 -15.11 4.91
N THR A 102 -1.59 -14.84 6.02
CA THR A 102 -1.27 -15.88 7.02
C THR A 102 -2.52 -16.47 7.69
N TYR A 103 -3.66 -15.79 7.62
CA TYR A 103 -4.93 -16.21 8.19
C TYR A 103 -5.91 -16.72 7.14
N TYR A 104 -5.60 -16.65 5.85
CA TYR A 104 -6.50 -17.08 4.80
C TYR A 104 -6.24 -18.53 4.41
N ASP A 105 -7.28 -19.37 4.45
CA ASP A 105 -7.26 -20.71 3.89
C ASP A 105 -7.96 -20.71 2.53
N TYR A 106 -7.18 -20.92 1.48
CA TYR A 106 -7.67 -20.97 0.11
C TYR A 106 -8.61 -22.16 -0.16
N THR A 107 -8.37 -23.31 0.48
CA THR A 107 -9.13 -24.54 0.22
C THR A 107 -10.56 -24.40 0.70
N THR A 108 -10.73 -23.79 1.87
CA THR A 108 -12.04 -23.57 2.50
C THR A 108 -12.63 -22.20 2.15
N ASN A 109 -11.82 -21.29 1.58
CA ASN A 109 -12.15 -19.91 1.29
C ASN A 109 -12.65 -19.15 2.55
N THR A 110 -11.97 -19.36 3.68
CA THR A 110 -12.30 -18.72 4.95
C THR A 110 -11.07 -18.12 5.62
N CYS A 111 -11.33 -17.23 6.58
CA CYS A 111 -10.30 -16.76 7.50
C CYS A 111 -10.21 -17.71 8.70
N ALA A 112 -9.01 -17.84 9.25
CA ALA A 112 -8.77 -18.50 10.54
C ALA A 112 -9.66 -17.88 11.63
N SER A 113 -10.11 -18.72 12.57
CA SER A 113 -11.04 -18.29 13.61
C SER A 113 -10.48 -17.10 14.41
N GLY A 114 -11.29 -16.05 14.57
CA GLY A 114 -10.89 -14.82 15.27
C GLY A 114 -10.02 -13.86 14.47
N HIS A 115 -9.71 -14.17 13.22
CA HIS A 115 -8.89 -13.33 12.34
C HIS A 115 -9.68 -12.77 11.16
N VAL A 116 -9.14 -11.69 10.59
CA VAL A 116 -9.62 -11.07 9.35
C VAL A 116 -8.67 -11.43 8.21
N CYS A 117 -9.24 -11.63 7.03
CA CYS A 117 -8.51 -11.87 5.79
C CYS A 117 -9.16 -11.20 4.57
N GLY A 118 -10.25 -10.44 4.80
CA GLY A 118 -11.02 -9.78 3.74
C GLY A 118 -10.21 -8.72 3.00
N HIS A 119 -9.24 -8.08 3.67
CA HIS A 119 -8.39 -7.11 2.99
C HIS A 119 -7.42 -7.82 2.05
N TYR A 120 -6.80 -8.91 2.50
CA TYR A 120 -5.96 -9.75 1.64
C TYR A 120 -6.75 -10.25 0.42
N THR A 121 -7.92 -10.85 0.62
CA THR A 121 -8.70 -11.40 -0.50
C THR A 121 -9.11 -10.33 -1.51
N GLN A 122 -9.35 -9.08 -1.07
CA GLN A 122 -9.58 -7.97 -2.00
C GLN A 122 -8.30 -7.56 -2.76
N VAL A 123 -7.14 -7.48 -2.11
CA VAL A 123 -5.86 -7.16 -2.78
C VAL A 123 -5.60 -8.14 -3.93
N VAL A 124 -5.83 -9.44 -3.68
CA VAL A 124 -5.59 -10.50 -4.66
C VAL A 124 -6.82 -10.92 -5.46
N TRP A 125 -7.91 -10.15 -5.42
CA TRP A 125 -9.15 -10.49 -6.12
C TRP A 125 -8.96 -10.43 -7.64
N ARG A 126 -9.07 -11.58 -8.32
CA ARG A 126 -8.77 -11.72 -9.75
C ARG A 126 -9.53 -10.72 -10.63
N ASN A 127 -10.82 -10.52 -10.33
CA ASN A 127 -11.68 -9.69 -11.16
C ASN A 127 -11.55 -8.19 -10.88
N SER A 128 -10.86 -7.79 -9.81
CA SER A 128 -10.54 -6.38 -9.56
C SER A 128 -9.31 -6.04 -10.39
N VAL A 129 -9.50 -5.26 -11.46
CA VAL A 129 -8.47 -4.97 -12.47
C VAL A 129 -8.03 -3.50 -12.46
N GLN A 130 -8.82 -2.63 -11.83
CA GLN A 130 -8.54 -1.21 -11.69
C GLN A 130 -8.44 -0.82 -10.21
N LEU A 131 -7.42 -0.03 -9.89
CA LEU A 131 -7.10 0.42 -8.54
C LEU A 131 -7.07 1.95 -8.50
N GLY A 132 -7.54 2.52 -7.40
CA GLY A 132 -7.28 3.91 -7.06
C GLY A 132 -7.24 4.08 -5.55
N CYS A 133 -6.21 4.76 -5.05
CA CYS A 133 -5.96 4.89 -3.62
C CYS A 133 -5.74 6.35 -3.22
N ALA A 134 -5.93 6.63 -1.93
CA ALA A 134 -5.66 7.92 -1.34
C ALA A 134 -5.15 7.77 0.10
N ARG A 135 -4.42 8.79 0.56
CA ARG A 135 -3.97 8.93 1.93
C ARG A 135 -4.17 10.36 2.39
N VAL A 136 -4.70 10.54 3.60
CA VAL A 136 -4.89 11.84 4.24
C VAL A 136 -4.41 11.80 5.69
N GLN A 137 -3.99 12.93 6.23
CA GLN A 137 -3.69 13.05 7.66
C GLN A 137 -4.94 13.51 8.40
N CYS A 138 -5.35 12.77 9.42
CA CYS A 138 -6.50 13.06 10.26
C CYS A 138 -6.16 14.15 11.28
N THR A 139 -7.09 15.08 11.50
CA THR A 139 -6.88 16.23 12.38
C THR A 139 -7.17 15.93 13.85
N ASN A 140 -7.94 14.89 14.15
CA ASN A 140 -8.31 14.52 15.53
C ASN A 140 -7.15 13.90 16.31
N ASN A 141 -6.29 13.12 15.64
CA ASN A 141 -5.22 12.35 16.28
C ASN A 141 -3.86 12.44 15.56
N GLY A 142 -3.79 13.11 14.41
CA GLY A 142 -2.57 13.23 13.59
C GLY A 142 -2.18 11.94 12.84
N TRP A 143 -3.01 10.90 12.88
CA TRP A 143 -2.79 9.64 12.17
C TRP A 143 -3.04 9.80 10.68
N TRP A 144 -2.60 8.81 9.91
CA TRP A 144 -2.86 8.72 8.49
C TRP A 144 -4.00 7.74 8.24
N PHE A 145 -5.00 8.18 7.49
CA PHE A 145 -6.04 7.33 6.93
C PHE A 145 -5.69 6.98 5.48
N VAL A 146 -5.78 5.71 5.12
CA VAL A 146 -5.52 5.18 3.79
C VAL A 146 -6.74 4.41 3.30
N ILE A 147 -7.14 4.67 2.07
CA ILE A 147 -8.16 3.90 1.35
C ILE A 147 -7.63 3.48 -0.01
N CYS A 148 -7.90 2.24 -0.39
CA CYS A 148 -7.83 1.80 -1.78
C CYS A 148 -9.21 1.32 -2.24
N SER A 149 -9.65 1.81 -3.39
CA SER A 149 -10.88 1.41 -4.07
C SER A 149 -10.56 0.52 -5.27
N TYR A 150 -11.38 -0.51 -5.46
CA TYR A 150 -11.17 -1.59 -6.43
C TYR A 150 -12.34 -1.69 -7.40
N TYR A 151 -12.04 -1.79 -8.70
CA TYR A 151 -13.05 -1.96 -9.74
C TYR A 151 -12.70 -3.08 -10.73
N PRO A 152 -13.66 -3.95 -11.07
CA PRO A 152 -14.86 -4.31 -10.32
C PRO A 152 -14.60 -4.65 -8.84
N ARG A 153 -15.62 -4.55 -7.99
CA ARG A 153 -15.51 -4.89 -6.56
C ARG A 153 -15.17 -6.37 -6.37
N GLY A 154 -14.43 -6.69 -5.33
CA GLY A 154 -14.14 -8.05 -4.92
C GLY A 154 -15.02 -8.54 -3.78
N ASN A 155 -14.56 -9.62 -3.14
CA ASN A 155 -15.14 -10.21 -1.93
C ASN A 155 -16.64 -10.54 -2.05
N TYR A 156 -17.06 -11.03 -3.22
CA TYR A 156 -18.40 -11.59 -3.37
C TYR A 156 -18.54 -12.89 -2.59
N ILE A 157 -19.56 -12.98 -1.75
CA ILE A 157 -19.87 -14.18 -0.96
C ILE A 157 -20.02 -15.38 -1.89
N GLY A 158 -19.31 -16.46 -1.57
CA GLY A 158 -19.33 -17.71 -2.35
C GLY A 158 -18.40 -17.73 -3.57
N GLN A 159 -17.62 -16.67 -3.82
CA GLN A 159 -16.59 -16.67 -4.87
C GLN A 159 -15.18 -16.70 -4.26
N SER A 160 -14.29 -17.45 -4.90
CA SER A 160 -12.86 -17.47 -4.54
C SER A 160 -12.14 -16.25 -5.13
N PRO A 161 -11.20 -15.62 -4.39
CA PRO A 161 -10.42 -14.49 -4.89
C PRO A 161 -9.50 -14.85 -6.06
N TYR A 162 -9.03 -16.10 -6.14
CA TYR A 162 -8.17 -16.61 -7.22
C TYR A 162 -8.33 -18.11 -7.43
#